data_AF-C4WYI0-F1
#
_entry.id   AF-C4WYI0-F1
#
_cell.length_a   1.000
_cell.length_b   1.000
_cell.length_c   1.000
_cell.angle_alpha   90.00
_cell.angle_beta   90.00
_cell.angle_gamma   90.00
#
_symmetry.space_group_name_H-M   'P 1'
#
loop_
_entity.id
_entity.type
_entity.pdbx_description
1 polymer ?
#
loop_
_entity_poly.entity_id
_entity_poly.type
_entity_poly.pdbx_seq_one_letter_code
_entity_poly.pdbx_strand_id
1 'polypeptide(L)' 'KINVECNHATLSGHSCHHELETARINDILGNIDANTGDPQVGWDTDEFLTDISEATSIMSSV' A
#
# COMPACT_ATOMS: atom_id res chain seq x y z
N LYS A 1 4.66 0.38 15.61
CA LYS A 1 4.32 1.11 14.39
C LYS A 1 5.09 0.52 13.22
N ILE A 2 4.54 0.49 12.01
CA ILE A 2 5.09 -0.14 10.81
C ILE A 2 5.13 0.86 9.65
N ASN A 3 6.00 0.59 8.68
CA ASN A 3 6.04 1.28 7.40
C ASN A 3 5.36 0.39 6.37
N VAL A 4 4.27 0.86 5.76
CA VAL A 4 3.52 0.08 4.77
C VAL A 4 3.96 0.50 3.38
N GLU A 5 4.46 -0.45 2.61
CA GLU A 5 4.78 -0.25 1.20
C GLU A 5 3.67 -0.89 0.34
N CYS A 6 3.13 -0.13 -0.60
CA CYS A 6 1.96 -0.57 -1.35
C CYS A 6 2.26 -1.76 -2.27
N ASN A 7 3.46 -1.85 -2.86
CA ASN A 7 3.80 -3.01 -3.67
C ASN A 7 4.00 -4.29 -2.82
N HIS A 8 4.52 -4.16 -1.59
CA HIS A 8 4.61 -5.29 -0.64
C HIS A 8 3.22 -5.78 -0.22
N ALA A 9 2.25 -4.87 -0.08
CA ALA A 9 0.86 -5.24 0.16
C ALA A 9 0.33 -6.10 -1.00
N THR A 10 0.51 -5.68 -2.25
CA THR A 10 0.03 -6.45 -3.42
C THR A 10 0.74 -7.78 -3.59
N LEU A 11 2.06 -7.85 -3.32
CA LEU A 11 2.82 -9.11 -3.35
C LEU A 11 2.41 -10.10 -2.26
N SER A 12 1.88 -9.62 -1.12
CA SER A 12 1.30 -10.47 -0.07
C SER A 12 -0.17 -10.84 -0.33
N GLY A 13 -0.75 -10.39 -1.45
CA GLY A 13 -2.12 -10.70 -1.84
C GLY A 13 -3.18 -9.79 -1.22
N HIS A 14 -2.78 -8.62 -0.72
CA HIS A 14 -3.65 -7.61 -0.11
C HIS A 14 -3.64 -6.31 -0.94
N SER A 15 -4.67 -5.48 -0.81
CA SER A 15 -4.60 -4.12 -1.36
C SER A 15 -3.83 -3.20 -0.40
N CYS A 16 -3.21 -2.13 -0.92
CA CYS A 16 -2.53 -1.18 -0.04
C CYS A 16 -3.48 -0.55 1.00
N HIS A 17 -4.73 -0.23 0.59
CA HIS A 17 -5.78 0.22 1.51
C HIS A 17 -6.03 -0.76 2.66
N HIS A 18 -6.05 -2.07 2.39
CA HIS A 18 -6.27 -3.07 3.43
C HIS A 18 -5.20 -3.01 4.52
N GLU A 19 -3.92 -3.00 4.12
CA GLU A 19 -2.79 -2.95 5.05
C GLU A 19 -2.76 -1.63 5.83
N LEU A 20 -3.06 -0.50 5.18
CA LEU A 20 -3.12 0.81 5.83
C LEU A 20 -4.24 0.91 6.85
N GLU A 21 -5.47 0.51 6.48
CA GLU A 21 -6.59 0.54 7.42
C GLU A 21 -6.35 -0.42 8.59
N THR A 22 -5.81 -1.61 8.32
CA THR A 22 -5.43 -2.58 9.36
C THR A 22 -4.39 -1.99 10.32
N ALA A 23 -3.35 -1.34 9.80
CA ALA A 23 -2.34 -0.68 10.61
C ALA A 23 -2.92 0.49 11.42
N ARG A 24 -3.81 1.29 10.82
CA ARG A 24 -4.45 2.45 11.46
C ARG A 24 -5.35 2.03 12.62
N ILE A 25 -6.25 1.06 12.43
CA ILE A 25 -7.19 0.62 13.48
C ILE A 25 -6.50 -0.06 14.66
N ASN A 26 -5.29 -0.59 14.45
CA ASN A 26 -4.46 -1.18 15.50
C ASN A 26 -3.48 -0.19 16.12
N ASP A 27 -3.52 1.11 15.75
CA ASP A 27 -2.57 2.15 16.21
C ASP A 27 -1.09 1.80 15.96
N ILE A 28 -0.84 1.04 14.88
CA ILE A 28 0.51 0.67 14.44
C ILE A 28 0.89 1.29 13.10
N LEU A 29 0.09 2.17 12.49
CA LEU A 29 0.53 2.91 11.31
C LEU A 29 1.65 3.89 11.69
N GLY A 30 2.80 3.76 11.03
CA GLY A 30 3.99 4.60 11.24
C GLY A 30 4.27 5.52 10.07
N ASN A 31 4.48 4.95 8.89
CA ASN A 31 4.76 5.66 7.64
C ASN A 31 4.25 4.84 6.44
N ILE A 32 4.29 5.44 5.25
CA ILE A 32 3.88 4.83 3.98
C ILE A 32 4.99 5.03 2.94
N ASP A 33 5.34 3.97 2.22
CA ASP A 33 6.13 4.03 0.99
C ASP A 33 5.16 3.93 -0.20
N ALA A 34 4.90 5.08 -0.82
CA ALA A 34 3.90 5.24 -1.87
C ALA A 34 4.45 4.84 -3.26
N ASN A 35 4.52 3.54 -3.50
CA ASN A 35 4.81 2.94 -4.81
C ASN A 35 3.62 2.09 -5.29
N THR A 36 3.75 1.41 -6.42
CA THR A 36 2.79 0.41 -6.91
C THR A 36 3.53 -0.72 -7.63
N GLY A 37 2.83 -1.82 -7.85
CA GLY A 37 3.32 -2.99 -8.58
C GLY A 37 2.62 -3.19 -9.91
N ASP A 38 3.06 -4.21 -10.66
CA ASP A 38 2.28 -4.75 -11.78
C ASP A 38 1.62 -6.07 -11.35
N PRO A 39 0.28 -6.19 -11.43
CA PRO A 39 -0.44 -7.43 -11.09
C PRO A 39 -0.01 -8.69 -11.89
N GLN A 40 0.67 -8.52 -13.02
CA GLN A 40 1.20 -9.60 -13.85
C GLN A 40 2.66 -9.94 -13.52
N VAL A 41 3.30 -9.19 -12.62
CA VAL A 41 4.70 -9.33 -12.24
C VAL A 41 4.79 -9.69 -10.75
N GLY A 42 5.24 -10.92 -10.47
CA GLY A 42 5.31 -11.45 -9.10
C GLY A 42 6.56 -11.03 -8.31
N TRP A 43 7.13 -9.87 -8.59
CA TRP A 43 8.27 -9.32 -7.85
C TRP A 43 8.12 -7.80 -7.69
N ASP A 44 8.96 -7.26 -6.81
CA ASP A 44 8.92 -5.85 -6.42
C ASP A 44 9.44 -4.94 -7.56
N THR A 45 8.57 -4.12 -8.16
CA THR A 45 8.91 -3.26 -9.32
C THR A 45 9.21 -1.82 -8.94
N ASP A 46 8.84 -1.39 -7.73
CA ASP A 46 9.07 -0.04 -7.22
C ASP A 46 8.55 1.09 -8.14
N GLU A 47 7.44 0.85 -8.84
CA GLU A 47 6.90 1.85 -9.75
C GLU A 47 6.27 3.00 -8.97
N PHE A 48 6.33 4.22 -9.52
CA PHE A 48 5.63 5.34 -8.92
C PHE A 48 4.12 5.08 -8.88
N LEU A 49 3.48 5.43 -7.76
CA LEU A 49 2.03 5.38 -7.66
C LEU A 49 1.39 6.39 -8.64
N THR A 50 0.74 5.89 -9.68
CA THR A 50 0.17 6.73 -10.76
C THR A 50 -1.35 6.63 -10.90
N ASP A 51 -2.00 5.61 -10.32
CA ASP A 51 -3.46 5.51 -10.30
C ASP A 51 -4.04 6.44 -9.23
N ILE A 52 -4.78 7.46 -9.68
CA ILE A 52 -5.42 8.46 -8.81
C ILE A 52 -6.49 7.81 -7.92
N SER A 53 -7.21 6.80 -8.42
CA SER A 53 -8.25 6.11 -7.65
C SER A 53 -7.62 5.32 -6.50
N GLU A 54 -6.51 4.64 -6.75
CA GLU A 54 -5.75 3.92 -5.73
C GLU A 54 -5.17 4.89 -4.70
N ALA A 55 -4.51 5.97 -5.15
CA ALA A 55 -3.99 7.01 -4.28
C ALA A 55 -5.08 7.64 -3.38
N THR A 56 -6.26 7.90 -3.95
CA THR A 56 -7.41 8.43 -3.19
C THR A 56 -7.89 7.44 -2.14
N SER A 57 -7.96 6.15 -2.50
CA SER A 57 -8.36 5.07 -1.59
C SER A 57 -7.37 4.97 -0.42
N ILE A 58 -6.08 4.86 -0.70
CA ILE A 58 -5.00 4.82 0.30
C ILE A 58 -5.10 6.01 1.27
N MET A 59 -5.21 7.24 0.76
CA MET A 59 -5.28 8.45 1.58
C MET A 59 -6.53 8.58 2.46
N SER A 60 -7.58 7.78 2.22
CA SER A 60 -8.75 7.72 3.11
C SER A 60 -8.47 6.98 4.43
N SER A 61 -7.39 6.20 4.49
CA SER A 61 -6.97 5.38 5.64
C SER A 61 -5.76 5.94 6.39
N VAL A 62 -5.38 7.20 6.14
CA VAL A 62 -4.19 7.86 6.72
C VAL A 62 -4.59 9.08 7.55
#